data_AF-A0A961NV09-F1
#
_entry.id   AF-A0A961NV09-F1
#
_cell.length_a   1.000
_cell.length_b   1.000
_cell.length_c   1.000
_cell.angle_alpha   90.00
_cell.angle_beta   90.00
_cell.angle_gamma   90.00
#
_symmetry.space_group_name_H-M   'P 1'
#
loop_
_entity.id
_entity.type
_entity.pdbx_description
1 polymer ?
#
loop_
_entity_poly.entity_id
_entity_poly.type
_entity_poly.pdbx_seq_one_letter_code
_entity_poly.pdbx_strand_id
1 'polypeptide(L)'
;MQTAIDHLVVAGATLDAATARVEKSLGVRTVAGGCHGPMATHNRLLSLGPGAYVEALAPDPDGGTPEGARWFGLDRYADDPGTPPRLAAWALRVDDLDAACAEAPDGIGAPRVMTRGAYRWRITIPEDGRQPFDGLFPALIAWEGADPARSLPDTGARL
;
A
#
# COMPACT_ATOMS: atom_id res chain seq x y z
N MET A 1 12.97 16.63 8.65
CA MET A 1 12.08 15.64 8.01
C MET A 1 10.96 15.31 8.96
N GLN A 2 9.73 15.63 8.59
CA GLN A 2 8.53 15.19 9.31
C GLN A 2 8.09 13.83 8.75
N THR A 3 7.78 12.89 9.64
CA THR A 3 7.34 11.56 9.25
C THR A 3 6.07 11.15 10.01
N ALA A 4 5.24 10.36 9.36
CA ALA A 4 4.04 9.78 9.95
C ALA A 4 3.71 8.44 9.28
N ILE A 5 3.07 7.53 10.00
CA ILE A 5 2.51 6.32 9.38
C ILE A 5 1.41 6.76 8.41
N ASP A 6 1.55 6.37 7.15
CA ASP A 6 0.56 6.70 6.10
C ASP A 6 -0.51 5.62 6.03
N HIS A 7 -0.09 4.38 5.87
CA HIS A 7 -1.01 3.25 5.85
C HIS A 7 -0.33 1.92 6.13
N LEU A 8 -1.16 0.95 6.54
CA LEU A 8 -0.81 -0.45 6.68
C LEU A 8 -1.34 -1.22 5.46
N VAL A 9 -0.56 -2.14 4.92
CA VAL A 9 -0.95 -2.93 3.74
C VAL A 9 -1.26 -4.37 4.15
N VAL A 10 -2.51 -4.78 3.98
CA VAL A 10 -2.92 -6.18 4.07
C VAL A 10 -3.05 -6.74 2.66
N ALA A 11 -2.10 -7.59 2.28
CA ALA A 11 -2.04 -8.20 0.97
C ALA A 11 -2.72 -9.58 0.97
N GLY A 12 -3.34 -9.96 -0.14
CA GLY A 12 -3.91 -11.29 -0.36
C GLY A 12 -3.95 -11.66 -1.84
N ALA A 13 -4.21 -12.95 -2.12
CA ALA A 13 -4.36 -13.45 -3.49
C ALA A 13 -5.56 -12.85 -4.23
N THR A 14 -6.61 -12.48 -3.48
CA THR A 14 -7.79 -11.77 -3.99
C THR A 14 -8.13 -10.60 -3.08
N LEU A 15 -8.78 -9.57 -3.64
CA LEU A 15 -9.21 -8.42 -2.87
C LEU A 15 -10.23 -8.79 -1.81
N ASP A 16 -11.12 -9.75 -2.09
CA ASP A 16 -12.07 -10.26 -1.13
C ASP A 16 -11.38 -10.93 0.07
N ALA A 17 -10.32 -11.71 -0.16
CA ALA A 17 -9.57 -12.34 0.93
C ALA A 17 -8.83 -11.32 1.79
N ALA A 18 -8.16 -10.35 1.17
CA ALA A 18 -7.48 -9.26 1.88
C ALA A 18 -8.48 -8.42 2.68
N THR A 19 -9.61 -8.09 2.07
CA THR A 19 -10.70 -7.32 2.70
C THR A 19 -11.29 -8.05 3.88
N ALA A 20 -11.67 -9.32 3.71
CA ALA A 20 -12.20 -10.15 4.79
C ALA A 20 -11.21 -10.23 5.96
N ARG A 21 -9.90 -10.26 5.69
CA ARG A 21 -8.88 -10.24 6.74
C ARG A 21 -8.91 -8.93 7.53
N VAL A 22 -8.93 -7.77 6.84
CA VAL A 22 -9.01 -6.45 7.51
C VAL A 22 -10.28 -6.33 8.34
N GLU A 23 -11.44 -6.61 7.74
CA GLU A 23 -12.74 -6.43 8.39
C GLU A 23 -12.92 -7.38 9.58
N LYS A 24 -12.43 -8.62 9.47
CA LYS A 24 -12.43 -9.58 10.59
C LYS A 24 -11.52 -9.13 11.73
N SER A 25 -10.36 -8.54 11.41
CA SER A 25 -9.39 -8.09 12.42
C SER A 25 -9.85 -6.84 13.16
N LEU A 26 -10.53 -5.92 12.49
CA LEU A 26 -10.90 -4.62 13.07
C LEU A 26 -12.40 -4.50 13.44
N GLY A 27 -13.24 -5.42 12.97
CA GLY A 27 -14.69 -5.39 13.24
C GLY A 27 -15.47 -4.30 12.50
N VAL A 28 -14.83 -3.65 11.51
CA VAL A 28 -15.38 -2.52 10.73
C VAL A 28 -15.22 -2.77 9.23
N ARG A 29 -16.14 -2.22 8.44
CA ARG A 29 -16.17 -2.40 6.98
C ARG A 29 -15.18 -1.49 6.26
N THR A 30 -14.55 -2.01 5.22
CA THR A 30 -13.78 -1.26 4.25
C THR A 30 -14.69 -0.57 3.23
N VAL A 31 -14.22 0.53 2.66
CA VAL A 31 -14.84 1.19 1.51
C VAL A 31 -14.07 0.87 0.22
N ALA A 32 -14.72 1.09 -0.93
CA ALA A 32 -14.05 0.95 -2.22
C ALA A 32 -12.88 1.94 -2.30
N GLY A 33 -11.73 1.45 -2.79
CA GLY A 33 -10.61 2.29 -3.16
C GLY A 33 -10.57 2.48 -4.67
N GLY A 34 -9.62 1.85 -5.35
CA GLY A 34 -9.49 1.85 -6.80
C GLY A 34 -8.36 0.97 -7.31
N CYS A 35 -8.06 1.10 -8.60
CA CYS A 35 -7.02 0.33 -9.29
C CYS A 35 -5.72 1.14 -9.46
N HIS A 36 -4.59 0.45 -9.48
CA HIS A 36 -3.26 0.97 -9.75
C HIS A 36 -2.76 0.35 -11.05
N GLY A 37 -3.05 1.01 -12.18
CA GLY A 37 -2.72 0.50 -13.52
C GLY A 37 -1.25 0.04 -13.67
N PRO A 38 -0.26 0.89 -13.34
CA PRO A 38 1.16 0.51 -13.46
C PRO A 38 1.58 -0.70 -12.63
N MET A 39 0.81 -1.04 -11.58
CA MET A 39 1.09 -2.17 -10.69
C MET A 39 0.14 -3.34 -10.91
N ALA A 40 -0.87 -3.23 -11.79
CA ALA A 40 -1.94 -4.22 -11.94
C ALA A 40 -2.48 -4.72 -10.59
N THR A 41 -2.83 -3.80 -9.69
CA THR A 41 -3.42 -4.09 -8.37
C THR A 41 -4.67 -3.25 -8.13
N HIS A 42 -5.53 -3.70 -7.23
CA HIS A 42 -6.70 -2.97 -6.79
C HIS A 42 -6.88 -3.06 -5.28
N ASN A 43 -7.59 -2.11 -4.69
CA ASN A 43 -7.67 -2.00 -3.24
C ASN A 43 -9.05 -1.65 -2.67
N ARG A 44 -9.15 -1.86 -1.36
CA ARG A 44 -10.19 -1.33 -0.48
C ARG A 44 -9.53 -0.69 0.73
N LEU A 45 -10.18 0.33 1.27
CA LEU A 45 -9.57 1.20 2.27
C LEU A 45 -10.40 1.25 3.55
N LEU A 46 -9.74 1.48 4.67
CA LEU A 46 -10.39 1.70 5.96
C LEU A 46 -9.65 2.76 6.76
N SER A 47 -10.33 3.83 7.19
CA SER A 47 -9.72 4.88 8.01
C SER A 47 -9.29 4.35 9.38
N LEU A 48 -8.09 4.72 9.82
CA LEU A 48 -7.58 4.54 11.18
C LEU A 48 -7.56 5.86 11.96
N GLY A 49 -8.48 6.77 11.61
CA GLY A 49 -8.48 8.14 12.10
C GLY A 49 -7.76 9.11 11.14
N PRO A 50 -7.51 10.35 11.58
CA PRO A 50 -6.94 11.38 10.72
C PRO A 50 -5.52 11.00 10.26
N GLY A 51 -5.31 10.96 8.94
CA GLY A 51 -3.98 10.85 8.34
C GLY A 51 -3.45 9.42 8.15
N ALA A 52 -4.15 8.39 8.63
CA ALA A 52 -3.74 7.00 8.44
C ALA A 52 -4.91 6.06 8.03
N TYR A 53 -4.60 5.00 7.30
CA TYR A 53 -5.58 4.00 6.88
C TYR A 53 -5.00 2.58 6.75
N VAL A 54 -5.86 1.58 6.63
CA VAL A 54 -5.50 0.24 6.17
C VAL A 54 -5.90 0.09 4.72
N GLU A 55 -4.99 -0.46 3.92
CA GLU A 55 -5.20 -0.85 2.54
C GLU A 55 -5.29 -2.38 2.44
N ALA A 56 -6.48 -2.90 2.13
CA ALA A 56 -6.60 -4.26 1.62
C ALA A 56 -6.23 -4.25 0.13
N LEU A 57 -5.26 -5.06 -0.27
CA LEU A 57 -4.63 -4.98 -1.57
C LEU A 57 -4.46 -6.37 -2.21
N ALA A 58 -4.69 -6.46 -3.51
CA ALA A 58 -4.50 -7.69 -4.28
C ALA A 58 -4.15 -7.39 -5.74
N PRO A 59 -3.63 -8.38 -6.50
CA PRO A 59 -3.52 -8.28 -7.94
C PRO A 59 -4.91 -8.06 -8.56
N ASP A 60 -4.99 -7.14 -9.51
CA ASP A 60 -6.22 -6.86 -10.24
C ASP A 60 -6.36 -7.86 -11.39
N PRO A 61 -7.39 -8.73 -11.41
CA PRO A 61 -7.60 -9.70 -12.50
C PRO A 61 -7.80 -9.01 -13.85
N ASP A 62 -8.26 -7.75 -13.86
CA ASP A 62 -8.48 -6.96 -15.07
C ASP A 62 -7.28 -6.05 -15.42
N GLY A 63 -6.26 -6.00 -14.56
CA GLY A 63 -5.12 -5.07 -14.66
C GLY A 63 -4.00 -5.49 -15.62
N GLY A 64 -4.09 -6.69 -16.23
CA GLY A 64 -3.05 -7.24 -17.09
C GLY A 64 -1.73 -7.55 -16.35
N THR A 65 -0.63 -7.65 -17.11
CA THR A 65 0.71 -7.89 -16.57
C THR A 65 1.45 -6.56 -16.42
N PRO A 66 1.94 -6.21 -15.21
CA PRO A 66 2.74 -5.02 -15.01
C PRO A 66 4.14 -5.16 -15.63
N GLU A 67 4.82 -4.05 -15.90
CA GLU A 67 6.17 -4.05 -16.48
C GLU A 67 7.25 -4.63 -15.55
N GLY A 68 6.96 -4.77 -14.26
CA GLY A 68 7.86 -5.33 -13.26
C GLY A 68 7.12 -5.94 -12.09
N ALA A 69 7.82 -6.25 -11.01
CA ALA A 69 7.22 -6.89 -9.84
C ALA A 69 6.12 -6.01 -9.20
N ARG A 70 5.03 -6.64 -8.77
CA ARG A 70 4.01 -5.97 -7.97
C ARG A 70 4.58 -5.63 -6.59
N TRP A 71 4.24 -4.43 -6.11
CA TRP A 71 4.70 -3.95 -4.80
C TRP A 71 4.23 -4.86 -3.65
N PHE A 72 4.83 -4.65 -2.49
CA PHE A 72 4.54 -5.37 -1.24
C PHE A 72 4.64 -6.90 -1.38
N GLY A 73 5.44 -7.35 -2.36
CA GLY A 73 5.67 -8.73 -2.73
C GLY A 73 4.41 -9.49 -3.12
N LEU A 74 3.47 -8.84 -3.81
CA LEU A 74 2.20 -9.45 -4.22
C LEU A 74 2.36 -10.61 -5.22
N ASP A 75 3.45 -10.67 -5.99
CA ASP A 75 3.60 -11.74 -6.97
C ASP A 75 3.78 -13.13 -6.33
N ARG A 76 4.11 -13.20 -5.03
CA ARG A 76 4.14 -14.47 -4.30
C ARG A 76 2.78 -15.21 -4.32
N TYR A 77 1.67 -14.49 -4.47
CA TYR A 77 0.34 -15.08 -4.53
C TYR A 77 0.04 -15.69 -5.91
N ALA A 78 0.77 -15.30 -6.95
CA ALA A 78 0.73 -15.97 -8.25
C ALA A 78 1.46 -17.32 -8.18
N ASP A 79 2.59 -17.37 -7.46
CA ASP A 79 3.38 -18.58 -7.26
C ASP A 79 2.67 -19.60 -6.35
N ASP A 80 1.99 -19.11 -5.30
CA ASP A 80 1.19 -19.93 -4.39
C ASP A 80 -0.16 -19.25 -4.07
N PRO A 81 -1.21 -19.56 -4.85
CA PRO A 81 -2.56 -19.04 -4.60
C PRO A 81 -3.16 -19.44 -3.25
N GLY A 82 -2.59 -20.44 -2.57
CA GLY A 82 -2.99 -20.87 -1.22
C GLY A 82 -2.44 -19.99 -0.10
N THR A 83 -1.50 -19.08 -0.40
CA THR A 83 -0.91 -18.19 0.61
C THR A 83 -2.00 -17.31 1.25
N PRO A 84 -2.16 -17.33 2.58
CA PRO A 84 -3.21 -16.55 3.25
C PRO A 84 -2.93 -15.04 3.21
N PRO A 85 -3.98 -14.21 3.32
CA PRO A 85 -3.81 -12.77 3.43
C PRO A 85 -3.09 -12.39 4.73
N ARG A 86 -2.18 -11.41 4.67
CA ARG A 86 -1.39 -10.95 5.83
C ARG A 86 -1.11 -9.45 5.77
N LEU A 87 -0.75 -8.88 6.92
CA LEU A 87 -0.05 -7.60 6.98
C LEU A 87 1.30 -7.78 6.29
N ALA A 88 1.47 -7.20 5.10
CA ALA A 88 2.59 -7.46 4.21
C ALA A 88 3.66 -6.37 4.26
N ALA A 89 3.23 -5.12 4.50
CA ALA A 89 4.09 -3.95 4.57
C ALA A 89 3.34 -2.79 5.24
N TRP A 90 4.02 -1.67 5.34
CA TRP A 90 3.46 -0.38 5.75
C TRP A 90 4.17 0.73 4.98
N ALA A 91 3.53 1.89 4.91
CA ALA A 91 4.08 3.06 4.26
C ALA A 91 4.32 4.19 5.27
N LEU A 92 5.46 4.84 5.15
CA LEU A 92 5.84 6.00 5.94
C LEU A 92 5.73 7.25 5.07
N ARG A 93 4.84 8.15 5.44
CA ARG A 93 4.73 9.48 4.82
C ARG A 93 5.94 10.30 5.21
N VAL A 94 6.52 10.99 4.24
CA VAL A 94 7.61 11.95 4.42
C VAL A 94 7.30 13.27 3.71
N ASP A 95 7.81 14.38 4.24
CA ASP A 95 7.70 15.71 3.63
C ASP A 95 8.76 15.95 2.53
N ASP A 96 9.89 15.26 2.61
CA ASP A 96 10.97 15.26 1.61
C ASP A 96 11.40 13.82 1.30
N LEU A 97 10.95 13.30 0.16
CA LEU A 97 11.23 11.91 -0.24
C LEU A 97 12.70 11.71 -0.65
N ASP A 98 13.32 12.72 -1.26
CA ASP A 98 14.68 12.58 -1.76
C ASP A 98 15.67 12.58 -0.58
N ALA A 99 15.45 13.42 0.44
CA ALA A 99 16.19 13.37 1.70
C ALA A 99 15.96 12.03 2.44
N ALA A 100 14.72 11.55 2.52
CA ALA A 100 14.41 10.28 3.18
C ALA A 100 15.09 9.08 2.48
N CYS A 101 15.13 9.07 1.15
CA CYS A 101 15.83 8.03 0.38
C CYS A 101 17.35 8.05 0.60
N ALA A 102 17.96 9.20 0.84
CA ALA A 102 19.40 9.30 1.12
C ALA A 102 19.80 8.70 2.49
N GLU A 103 18.86 8.65 3.44
CA GLU A 103 19.06 8.06 4.77
C GLU A 103 18.59 6.60 4.86
N ALA A 104 17.88 6.11 3.85
CA ALA A 104 17.29 4.78 3.82
C ALA A 104 18.35 3.69 3.54
N PRO A 105 18.11 2.44 3.99
CA PRO A 105 18.97 1.32 3.64
C PRO A 105 18.88 1.00 2.14
N ASP A 106 19.88 0.28 1.66
CA ASP A 106 19.87 -0.27 0.31
C ASP A 106 18.64 -1.16 0.07
N GLY A 107 18.16 -1.19 -1.18
CA GLY A 107 17.07 -2.08 -1.60
C GLY A 107 15.66 -1.51 -1.44
N ILE A 108 15.48 -0.28 -0.95
CA ILE A 108 14.14 0.38 -0.92
C ILE A 108 13.57 0.66 -2.31
N GLY A 109 14.41 0.63 -3.35
CA GLY A 109 14.05 0.95 -4.73
C GLY A 109 13.95 2.44 -5.01
N ALA A 110 14.02 2.81 -6.29
CA ALA A 110 13.93 4.19 -6.71
C ALA A 110 12.50 4.75 -6.51
N PRO A 111 12.35 6.02 -6.11
CA PRO A 111 11.05 6.70 -6.12
C PRO A 111 10.39 6.68 -7.50
N ARG A 112 9.13 6.24 -7.55
CA ARG A 112 8.29 6.28 -8.76
C ARG A 112 7.11 7.21 -8.56
N VAL A 113 6.77 7.97 -9.60
CA VAL A 113 5.57 8.83 -9.62
C VAL A 113 4.35 8.00 -9.96
N MET A 114 3.33 8.05 -9.13
CA MET A 114 2.07 7.33 -9.28
C MET A 114 0.89 8.31 -9.31
N THR A 115 -0.18 7.92 -10.00
CA THR A 115 -1.43 8.68 -10.08
C THR A 115 -2.63 7.76 -10.01
N ARG A 116 -3.71 8.19 -9.34
CA ARG A 116 -5.00 7.49 -9.31
C ARG A 116 -6.13 8.49 -9.10
N GLY A 117 -6.93 8.74 -10.13
CA GLY A 117 -7.98 9.75 -10.09
C GLY A 117 -7.38 11.13 -9.77
N ALA A 118 -7.85 11.76 -8.69
CA ALA A 118 -7.33 13.05 -8.22
C ALA A 118 -6.02 12.95 -7.41
N TYR A 119 -5.54 11.75 -7.13
CA TYR A 119 -4.35 11.54 -6.31
C TYR A 119 -3.09 11.44 -7.15
N ARG A 120 -2.02 12.06 -6.66
CA ARG A 120 -0.66 11.97 -7.20
C ARG A 120 0.33 11.87 -6.05
N TRP A 121 1.32 10.99 -6.17
CA TRP A 121 2.33 10.78 -5.14
C TRP A 121 3.60 10.19 -5.72
N ARG A 122 4.69 10.27 -4.96
CA ARG A 122 5.92 9.51 -5.19
C ARG A 122 6.04 8.42 -4.13
N ILE A 123 6.47 7.22 -4.52
CA ILE A 123 6.67 6.09 -3.61
C ILE A 123 7.89 5.25 -4.00
N THR A 124 8.63 4.75 -3.02
CA THR A 124 9.75 3.82 -3.25
C THR A 124 9.24 2.41 -3.53
N ILE A 125 9.66 1.82 -4.65
CA ILE A 125 9.27 0.47 -5.06
C ILE A 125 10.53 -0.35 -5.38
N PRO A 126 10.89 -1.34 -4.55
CA PRO A 126 11.96 -2.29 -4.83
C PRO A 126 11.75 -3.02 -6.15
N GLU A 127 12.83 -3.39 -6.85
CA GLU A 127 12.76 -4.06 -8.15
C GLU A 127 12.06 -5.42 -8.09
N ASP A 128 12.21 -6.15 -6.98
CA ASP A 128 11.54 -7.41 -6.69
C ASP A 128 10.18 -7.24 -5.99
N GLY A 129 9.76 -5.98 -5.80
CA GLY A 129 8.52 -5.60 -5.14
C GLY A 129 8.51 -5.78 -3.61
N ARG A 130 9.59 -6.24 -2.97
CA ARG A 130 9.62 -6.59 -1.54
C ARG A 130 10.43 -5.57 -0.75
N GLN A 131 9.81 -4.96 0.26
CA GLN A 131 10.50 -3.99 1.10
C GLN A 131 11.61 -4.68 1.92
N PRO A 132 12.72 -3.96 2.22
CA PRO A 132 13.82 -4.51 3.00
C PRO A 132 13.38 -5.13 4.32
N PHE A 133 14.18 -6.12 4.77
CA PHE A 133 13.98 -6.85 6.02
C PHE A 133 12.58 -7.51 6.08
N ASP A 134 12.20 -8.22 5.01
CA ASP A 134 10.94 -8.96 4.91
C ASP A 134 9.67 -8.13 5.14
N GLY A 135 9.66 -6.88 4.67
CA GLY A 135 8.52 -5.97 4.84
C GLY A 135 8.56 -5.13 6.12
N LEU A 136 9.63 -5.21 6.92
CA LEU A 136 9.77 -4.42 8.14
C LEU A 136 10.19 -2.97 7.86
N PHE A 137 10.98 -2.72 6.82
CA PHE A 137 11.23 -1.35 6.37
C PHE A 137 10.02 -0.81 5.57
N PRO A 138 9.57 0.44 5.79
CA PRO A 138 8.41 0.97 5.10
C PRO A 138 8.71 1.27 3.62
N ALA A 139 7.66 1.28 2.79
CA ALA A 139 7.71 2.09 1.59
C ALA A 139 7.66 3.57 1.98
N LEU A 140 8.57 4.39 1.45
CA LEU A 140 8.55 5.83 1.68
C LEU A 140 7.62 6.47 0.66
N ILE A 141 6.69 7.30 1.12
CA ILE A 141 5.67 7.93 0.28
C ILE A 141 5.58 9.43 0.53
N ALA A 142 5.46 10.20 -0.54
CA ALA A 142 5.19 11.64 -0.49
C ALA A 142 3.99 11.97 -1.39
N TRP A 143 2.90 12.43 -0.78
CA TRP A 143 1.69 12.84 -1.49
C TRP A 143 1.83 14.26 -2.05
N GLU A 144 1.38 14.45 -3.29
CA GLU A 144 1.30 15.75 -3.95
C GLU A 144 -0.15 16.26 -3.89
N GLY A 145 -0.50 16.93 -2.79
CA GLY A 145 -1.84 17.51 -2.58
C GLY A 145 -2.77 16.60 -1.76
N ALA A 146 -3.86 16.15 -2.37
CA ALA A 146 -4.85 15.32 -1.69
C ALA A 146 -4.33 13.91 -1.44
N ASP A 147 -4.78 13.31 -0.33
CA ASP A 147 -4.46 11.94 0.04
C ASP A 147 -5.74 11.19 0.50
N PRO A 148 -5.77 9.85 0.39
CA PRO A 148 -6.97 9.09 0.71
C PRO A 148 -7.46 9.29 2.14
N ALA A 149 -6.54 9.38 3.12
CA ALA A 149 -6.87 9.41 4.54
C ALA A 149 -7.82 10.56 4.92
N ARG A 150 -7.74 11.69 4.20
CA ARG A 150 -8.59 12.88 4.42
C ARG A 150 -10.03 12.72 3.92
N SER A 151 -10.25 11.80 2.98
CA SER A 151 -11.55 11.58 2.33
C SER A 151 -12.31 10.36 2.85
N LEU A 152 -11.62 9.49 3.59
CA LEU A 152 -12.21 8.25 4.09
C LEU A 152 -13.24 8.54 5.20
N PRO A 153 -14.40 7.87 5.20
CA PRO A 153 -15.31 7.94 6.32
C PRO A 153 -14.63 7.47 7.60
N ASP A 154 -14.81 8.22 8.69
CA ASP A 154 -14.33 7.80 10.00
C ASP A 154 -15.14 6.57 10.46
N THR A 155 -14.44 5.49 10.79
CA THR A 155 -15.02 4.22 11.23
C THR A 155 -14.92 4.01 12.74
N GLY A 156 -14.26 4.92 13.46
CA GLY A 156 -13.92 4.78 14.88
C GLY A 156 -12.67 3.93 15.16
N ALA A 157 -12.10 3.25 14.15
CA ALA A 157 -10.82 2.56 14.28
C ALA A 157 -9.65 3.56 14.39
N ARG A 158 -8.62 3.23 15.19
CA ARG A 158 -7.50 4.14 15.51
C ARG A 158 -6.15 3.43 15.46
N LEU A 159 -5.10 4.23 15.26
CA LEU A 159 -3.70 3.87 15.43
C LEU A 159 -3.10 4.62 16.62
#